data_AF-A0A6P1MJN8-F1
#
_entry.id   AF-A0A6P1MJN8-F1
#
_cell.length_a   1.000
_cell.length_b   1.000
_cell.length_c   1.000
_cell.angle_alpha   90.00
_cell.angle_beta   90.00
_cell.angle_gamma   90.00
#
_symmetry.space_group_name_H-M   'P 1'
#
loop_
_entity.id
_entity.type
_entity.pdbx_description
1 polymer ?
#
loop_
_entity_poly.entity_id
_entity_poly.type
_entity_poly.pdbx_seq_one_letter_code
_entity_poly.pdbx_strand_id
1 'polypeptide(L)'
;MFILIFVSSVAYSAIIIYSFNLIPYKWLCDYDADISNCPAQKLLSFPLHFFLIFLFALINLLLIFSQPHSIFDIFTSVMMTGILGHICLSDILYLIIPDQHILLIFILGFLNVNPENAGYKLTGIFAGALPLLLLLALGLLLKDREYIGFGDIKLMGALGFLTGSASILNVYIISSFLSGIFFLILAFLTVIRKIRTTPAFMPLAPFISLAFTACTQSL
;
A
#
# COMPACT_ATOMS: atom_id res chain seq x y z
N MET A 1 1.91 19.28 -24.70
CA MET A 1 1.67 17.92 -24.20
C MET A 1 2.23 17.70 -22.80
N PHE A 2 3.54 17.86 -22.57
CA PHE A 2 4.17 17.70 -21.24
C PHE A 2 3.55 18.55 -20.12
N ILE A 3 3.32 19.84 -20.36
CA ILE A 3 2.70 20.74 -19.36
C ILE A 3 1.31 20.25 -18.96
N LEU A 4 0.53 19.73 -19.92
CA LEU A 4 -0.82 19.21 -19.66
C LEU A 4 -0.77 17.97 -18.75
N ILE A 5 0.14 17.03 -19.02
CA ILE A 5 0.34 15.80 -18.23
C ILE A 5 0.82 16.14 -16.81
N PHE A 6 1.71 17.12 -16.69
CA PHE A 6 2.18 17.58 -15.39
C PHE A 6 1.04 18.19 -14.57
N VAL A 7 0.26 19.10 -15.16
CA VAL A 7 -0.88 19.73 -14.50
C VAL A 7 -1.94 18.70 -14.11
N SER A 8 -2.24 17.72 -14.98
CA SER A 8 -3.19 16.66 -14.66
C SER A 8 -2.69 15.75 -13.54
N SER A 9 -1.39 15.44 -13.49
CA SER A 9 -0.79 14.61 -12.43
C SER A 9 -0.83 15.32 -11.07
N VAL A 10 -0.58 16.62 -11.04
CA VAL A 10 -0.70 17.45 -9.82
C VAL A 10 -2.16 17.54 -9.37
N ALA A 11 -3.08 17.80 -10.30
CA ALA A 11 -4.52 17.86 -9.99
C ALA A 11 -5.03 16.52 -9.43
N TYR A 12 -4.66 15.41 -10.05
CA TYR A 12 -5.00 14.06 -9.56
C TYR A 12 -4.44 13.79 -8.16
N SER A 13 -3.20 14.20 -7.90
CA SER A 13 -2.57 14.04 -6.59
C SER A 13 -3.26 14.84 -5.49
N ALA A 14 -3.77 16.04 -5.83
CA ALA A 14 -4.62 16.81 -4.92
C ALA A 14 -5.97 16.13 -4.65
N ILE A 15 -6.58 15.51 -5.68
CA ILE A 15 -7.82 14.75 -5.55
C ILE A 15 -7.64 13.56 -4.60
N ILE A 16 -6.54 12.81 -4.69
CA ILE A 16 -6.25 11.69 -3.79
C ILE A 16 -6.33 12.18 -2.33
N ILE A 17 -5.59 13.22 -1.97
CA ILE A 17 -5.52 13.70 -0.60
C ILE A 17 -6.87 14.29 -0.14
N TYR A 18 -7.54 15.04 -1.01
CA TYR A 18 -8.87 15.57 -0.69
C TYR A 18 -9.88 14.44 -0.46
N SER A 19 -9.88 13.42 -1.30
CA SER A 19 -10.78 12.27 -1.18
C SER A 19 -10.49 11.43 0.06
N PHE A 20 -9.24 11.35 0.49
CA PHE A 20 -8.88 10.71 1.76
C PHE A 20 -9.53 11.40 2.96
N ASN A 21 -9.58 12.74 2.98
CA ASN A 21 -10.22 13.49 4.05
C ASN A 21 -11.75 13.30 4.10
N LEU A 22 -12.36 12.83 3.01
CA LEU A 22 -13.79 12.51 2.92
C LEU A 22 -14.14 11.06 3.28
N ILE A 23 -13.14 10.21 3.51
CA ILE A 23 -13.38 8.79 3.86
C ILE A 23 -14.18 8.72 5.17
N PRO A 24 -15.27 7.94 5.22
CA PRO A 24 -16.06 7.80 6.44
C PRO A 24 -15.24 7.13 7.53
N TYR A 25 -15.34 7.67 8.75
CA TYR A 25 -14.59 7.18 9.92
C TYR A 25 -14.72 5.68 10.16
N LYS A 26 -15.89 5.10 9.83
CA LYS A 26 -16.16 3.66 9.98
C LYS A 26 -15.20 2.77 9.19
N TRP A 27 -14.59 3.28 8.11
CA TRP A 27 -13.61 2.52 7.31
C TRP A 27 -12.21 2.53 7.95
N LEU A 28 -11.99 3.41 8.92
CA LEU A 28 -10.71 3.63 9.61
C LEU A 28 -10.77 3.10 11.06
N CYS A 29 -11.74 2.23 11.37
CA CYS A 29 -11.88 1.58 12.67
C CYS A 29 -11.86 0.05 12.50
N ASP A 30 -11.37 -0.65 13.52
CA ASP A 30 -11.46 -2.10 13.59
C ASP A 30 -12.92 -2.58 13.65
N TYR A 31 -13.18 -3.77 13.10
CA TYR A 31 -14.54 -4.32 12.92
C TYR A 31 -15.36 -4.38 14.21
N ASP A 32 -14.68 -4.66 15.32
CA ASP A 32 -15.31 -4.91 16.63
C ASP A 32 -15.10 -3.74 17.61
N ALA A 33 -14.53 -2.63 17.15
CA ALA A 33 -14.35 -1.45 17.99
C ALA A 33 -15.66 -0.66 18.08
N ASP A 34 -16.14 -0.43 19.30
CA ASP A 34 -17.19 0.57 19.54
C ASP A 34 -16.77 1.92 18.95
N ILE A 35 -17.74 2.68 18.41
CA ILE A 35 -17.48 4.00 17.78
C ILE A 35 -16.78 4.96 18.76
N SER A 36 -16.92 4.76 20.08
CA SER A 36 -16.20 5.50 21.12
C SER A 36 -14.70 5.18 21.20
N ASN A 37 -14.30 3.97 20.78
CA ASN A 37 -12.90 3.52 20.75
C ASN A 37 -12.22 3.78 19.40
N CYS A 38 -12.96 4.29 18.41
CA CYS A 38 -12.38 4.73 17.15
C CYS A 38 -11.37 5.87 17.38
N PRO A 39 -10.20 5.84 16.73
CA PRO A 39 -9.27 6.97 16.77
C PRO A 39 -9.95 8.23 16.21
N ALA A 40 -9.80 9.35 16.92
CA ALA A 40 -10.27 10.64 16.43
C ALA A 40 -9.67 10.93 15.04
N GLN A 41 -10.48 11.50 14.14
CA GLN A 41 -10.03 11.78 12.78
C GLN A 41 -8.82 12.72 12.82
N LYS A 42 -7.66 12.18 12.45
CA LYS A 42 -6.44 12.96 12.29
C LYS A 42 -6.51 13.61 10.92
N LEU A 43 -6.74 14.91 10.90
CA LEU A 43 -6.55 15.69 9.69
C LEU A 43 -5.05 15.81 9.42
N LEU A 44 -4.69 15.63 8.15
CA LEU A 44 -3.33 15.82 7.71
C LEU A 44 -2.90 17.28 7.95
N SER A 45 -1.65 17.53 8.33
CA SER A 45 -1.19 18.92 8.52
C SER A 45 -1.05 19.63 7.18
N PHE A 46 -1.29 20.94 7.14
CA PHE A 46 -1.17 21.75 5.92
C PHE A 46 0.16 21.57 5.16
N PRO A 47 1.36 21.54 5.80
CA PRO A 47 2.61 21.31 5.07
C PRO A 47 2.74 19.88 4.52
N LEU A 48 2.17 18.87 5.20
CA LEU A 48 2.19 17.49 4.73
C LEU A 48 1.34 17.31 3.46
N HIS A 49 0.28 18.10 3.28
CA HIS A 49 -0.52 18.07 2.05
C HIS A 49 0.35 18.35 0.82
N PHE A 50 1.08 19.48 0.79
CA PHE A 50 1.90 19.83 -0.36
C PHE A 50 3.01 18.82 -0.64
N PHE A 51 3.64 18.30 0.41
CA PHE A 51 4.66 17.27 0.27
C PHE A 51 4.11 16.00 -0.39
N LEU A 52 2.94 15.53 0.05
CA LEU A 52 2.29 14.36 -0.54
C LEU A 52 1.79 14.61 -1.96
N ILE A 53 1.25 15.80 -2.27
CA ILE A 53 0.86 16.17 -3.63
C ILE A 53 2.08 16.06 -4.55
N PHE A 54 3.20 16.64 -4.13
CA PHE A 54 4.44 16.59 -4.90
C PHE A 54 4.94 15.16 -5.08
N LEU A 55 4.96 14.36 -4.02
CA LEU A 55 5.39 12.96 -4.05
C LEU A 55 4.54 12.13 -5.03
N PHE A 56 3.21 12.17 -4.89
CA PHE A 56 2.32 11.40 -5.77
C PHE A 56 2.34 11.92 -7.21
N ALA A 57 2.50 13.22 -7.42
CA ALA A 57 2.63 13.79 -8.77
C ALA A 57 3.92 13.29 -9.44
N LEU A 58 5.03 13.24 -8.69
CA LEU A 58 6.31 12.70 -9.18
C LEU A 58 6.18 11.22 -9.55
N ILE A 59 5.55 10.41 -8.69
CA ILE A 59 5.35 8.97 -8.95
C ILE A 59 4.48 8.77 -10.20
N ASN A 60 3.36 9.48 -10.32
CA ASN A 60 2.49 9.41 -11.50
C ASN A 60 3.24 9.80 -12.79
N LEU A 61 4.05 10.86 -12.71
CA LEU A 61 4.85 11.31 -13.85
C LEU A 61 5.90 10.27 -14.25
N LEU A 62 6.61 9.69 -13.29
CA LEU A 62 7.58 8.62 -13.53
C LEU A 62 6.93 7.41 -14.22
N LEU A 63 5.73 6.99 -13.76
CA LEU A 63 5.00 5.88 -14.36
C LEU A 63 4.60 6.18 -15.81
N ILE A 64 4.08 7.37 -16.10
CA ILE A 64 3.65 7.75 -17.45
C ILE A 64 4.83 7.79 -18.43
N PHE A 65 6.03 8.18 -17.99
CA PHE A 65 7.20 8.32 -18.87
C PHE A 65 8.12 7.10 -18.94
N SER A 66 7.98 6.12 -18.03
CA SER A 66 8.92 4.99 -17.95
C SER A 66 8.71 3.92 -19.03
N GLN A 67 7.51 3.77 -19.59
CA GLN A 67 7.18 2.67 -20.51
C GLN A 67 6.17 3.13 -21.59
N PRO A 68 6.21 2.55 -22.80
CA PRO A 68 5.15 2.72 -23.80
C PRO A 68 3.91 1.94 -23.35
N HIS A 69 3.03 2.62 -22.61
CA HIS A 69 1.83 2.01 -22.07
C HIS A 69 0.65 2.08 -23.06
N SER A 70 -0.17 1.03 -23.08
CA SER A 70 -1.51 1.13 -23.64
C SER A 70 -2.36 2.08 -22.77
N ILE A 71 -3.43 2.64 -23.32
CA ILE A 71 -4.34 3.54 -22.57
C ILE A 71 -4.88 2.82 -21.32
N PHE A 72 -5.10 1.50 -21.40
CA PHE A 72 -5.60 0.69 -20.30
C PHE A 72 -4.57 0.51 -19.18
N ASP A 73 -3.28 0.39 -19.51
CA ASP A 73 -2.21 0.28 -18.51
C ASP A 73 -1.97 1.61 -17.78
N ILE A 74 -2.05 2.73 -18.51
CA ILE A 74 -2.02 4.08 -17.91
C ILE A 74 -3.20 4.25 -16.95
N PHE A 75 -4.41 3.87 -17.38
CA PHE A 75 -5.59 3.95 -16.53
C PHE A 75 -5.43 3.11 -15.25
N THR A 76 -4.95 1.87 -15.38
CA THR A 76 -4.76 0.96 -14.25
C THR A 76 -3.70 1.50 -13.29
N SER A 77 -2.56 1.97 -13.80
CA SER A 77 -1.49 2.53 -12.96
C SER A 77 -1.91 3.78 -12.20
N VAL A 78 -2.62 4.71 -12.85
CA VAL A 78 -3.16 5.92 -12.19
C VAL A 78 -4.18 5.56 -11.11
N MET A 79 -5.07 4.61 -11.35
CA MET A 79 -6.01 4.14 -10.31
C MET A 79 -5.27 3.49 -9.14
N MET A 80 -4.26 2.67 -9.43
CA MET A 80 -3.46 2.01 -8.41
C MET A 80 -2.70 3.01 -7.52
N THR A 81 -2.11 4.08 -8.07
CA THR A 81 -1.43 5.09 -7.25
C THR A 81 -2.38 5.80 -6.29
N GLY A 82 -3.63 6.04 -6.71
CA GLY A 82 -4.67 6.61 -5.84
C GLY A 82 -5.07 5.67 -4.70
N ILE A 83 -5.33 4.40 -5.03
CA ILE A 83 -5.73 3.39 -4.04
C ILE A 83 -4.60 3.12 -3.05
N LEU A 84 -3.38 2.91 -3.54
CA LEU A 84 -2.19 2.71 -2.71
C LEU A 84 -1.90 3.95 -1.86
N GLY A 85 -2.07 5.15 -2.39
CA GLY A 85 -1.95 6.40 -1.64
C GLY A 85 -2.89 6.45 -0.43
N HIS A 86 -4.16 6.04 -0.60
CA HIS A 86 -5.11 5.93 0.50
C HIS A 86 -4.72 4.88 1.52
N ILE A 87 -4.27 3.70 1.07
CA ILE A 87 -3.81 2.62 1.96
C ILE A 87 -2.61 3.10 2.79
N CYS A 88 -1.63 3.77 2.17
CA CYS A 88 -0.47 4.32 2.86
C CYS A 88 -0.84 5.36 3.90
N LEU A 89 -1.76 6.28 3.57
CA LEU A 89 -2.22 7.29 4.51
C LEU A 89 -3.01 6.68 5.67
N SER A 90 -3.84 5.68 5.38
CA SER A 90 -4.60 4.96 6.40
C SER A 90 -3.67 4.20 7.36
N ASP A 91 -2.67 3.51 6.82
CA ASP A 91 -1.70 2.75 7.59
C ASP A 91 -0.81 3.68 8.46
N ILE A 92 -0.32 4.80 7.90
CA ILE A 92 0.50 5.77 8.65
C ILE A 92 -0.28 6.45 9.79
N LEU A 93 -1.54 6.81 9.56
CA LEU A 93 -2.32 7.60 10.52
C LEU A 93 -3.06 6.75 11.55
N TYR A 94 -3.55 5.58 11.12
CA TYR A 94 -4.47 4.72 11.86
C TYR A 94 -3.99 3.27 12.02
N LEU A 95 -2.91 2.84 11.34
CA LEU A 95 -2.43 1.44 11.32
C LEU A 95 -3.51 0.43 10.89
N ILE A 96 -4.45 0.88 10.06
CA ILE A 96 -5.57 0.09 9.56
C ILE A 96 -5.58 0.17 8.04
N ILE A 97 -5.80 -0.97 7.38
CA ILE A 97 -5.95 -1.05 5.92
C ILE A 97 -7.44 -1.28 5.61
N PRO A 98 -8.13 -0.32 4.97
CA PRO A 98 -9.56 -0.45 4.69
C PRO A 98 -9.83 -1.51 3.62
N ASP A 99 -10.78 -2.41 3.87
CA ASP A 99 -11.14 -3.49 2.95
C ASP A 99 -11.65 -2.99 1.59
N GLN A 100 -12.29 -1.81 1.56
CA GLN A 100 -12.86 -1.25 0.34
C GLN A 100 -11.77 -1.02 -0.70
N HIS A 101 -10.58 -0.57 -0.27
CA HIS A 101 -9.43 -0.36 -1.15
C HIS A 101 -8.85 -1.69 -1.64
N ILE A 102 -8.83 -2.72 -0.80
CA ILE A 102 -8.41 -4.06 -1.18
C ILE A 102 -9.35 -4.64 -2.25
N LEU A 103 -10.66 -4.47 -2.06
CA LEU A 103 -11.67 -4.90 -3.03
C LEU A 103 -11.54 -4.16 -4.35
N LEU A 104 -11.23 -2.86 -4.35
CA LEU A 104 -10.95 -2.10 -5.56
C LEU A 104 -9.72 -2.65 -6.32
N ILE A 105 -8.65 -3.05 -5.62
CA ILE A 105 -7.49 -3.71 -6.25
C ILE A 105 -7.91 -5.03 -6.91
N PHE A 106 -8.76 -5.83 -6.26
CA PHE A 106 -9.28 -7.06 -6.87
C PHE A 106 -10.11 -6.78 -8.13
N ILE A 107 -10.97 -5.76 -8.12
CA ILE A 107 -11.75 -5.37 -9.31
C ILE A 107 -10.82 -4.95 -10.44
N LEU A 108 -9.81 -4.12 -10.18
CA LEU A 108 -8.81 -3.72 -11.18
C LEU A 108 -8.02 -4.92 -11.70
N GLY A 109 -7.65 -5.82 -10.80
CA GLY A 109 -6.98 -7.07 -11.15
C GLY A 109 -7.80 -7.91 -12.12
N PHE A 110 -9.12 -8.00 -11.88
CA PHE A 110 -10.09 -8.76 -12.68
C PHE A 110 -10.31 -8.14 -14.05
N LEU A 111 -10.46 -6.82 -14.13
CA LEU A 111 -10.57 -6.08 -15.40
C LEU A 111 -9.31 -6.26 -16.27
N ASN A 112 -8.16 -6.48 -15.63
CA ASN A 112 -6.89 -6.73 -16.30
C ASN A 112 -6.58 -8.24 -16.48
N VAL A 113 -7.54 -9.15 -16.24
CA VAL A 113 -7.32 -10.60 -16.47
C VAL A 113 -7.47 -10.89 -17.96
N ASN A 114 -6.36 -11.28 -18.59
CA ASN A 114 -6.44 -12.02 -19.84
C ASN A 114 -6.83 -13.47 -19.54
N PRO A 115 -7.75 -14.09 -20.31
CA PRO A 115 -8.26 -15.44 -20.02
C PRO A 115 -7.16 -16.51 -19.98
N GLU A 116 -6.10 -16.34 -20.77
CA GLU A 116 -4.93 -17.23 -20.79
C GLU A 116 -4.08 -17.15 -19.50
N ASN A 117 -4.15 -16.03 -18.78
CA ASN A 117 -3.34 -15.75 -17.59
C ASN A 117 -4.12 -15.87 -16.27
N ALA A 118 -5.37 -16.32 -16.31
CA ALA A 118 -6.22 -16.42 -15.11
C ALA A 118 -5.59 -17.32 -14.03
N GLY A 119 -5.03 -18.47 -14.43
CA GLY A 119 -4.32 -19.37 -13.51
C GLY A 119 -3.11 -18.71 -12.84
N TYR A 120 -2.33 -17.95 -13.60
CA TYR A 120 -1.14 -17.25 -13.11
C TYR A 120 -1.46 -16.12 -12.11
N LYS A 121 -2.61 -15.46 -12.27
CA LYS A 121 -3.09 -14.45 -11.31
C LYS A 121 -3.66 -15.08 -10.04
N LEU A 122 -4.35 -16.23 -10.16
CA LEU A 122 -4.82 -16.99 -9.01
C LEU A 122 -3.65 -17.52 -8.16
N THR A 123 -2.61 -18.07 -8.80
CA THR A 123 -1.38 -18.46 -8.08
C THR A 123 -0.70 -17.25 -7.43
N GLY A 124 -0.84 -16.05 -8.02
CA GLY A 124 -0.41 -14.79 -7.44
C GLY A 124 -1.07 -14.46 -6.11
N ILE A 125 -2.36 -14.74 -5.93
CA ILE A 125 -3.05 -14.58 -4.62
C ILE A 125 -2.39 -15.46 -3.57
N PHE A 126 -2.18 -16.73 -3.87
CA PHE A 126 -1.57 -17.67 -2.92
C PHE A 126 -0.12 -17.31 -2.64
N ALA A 127 0.67 -16.98 -3.66
CA ALA A 127 2.04 -16.51 -3.49
C ALA A 127 2.11 -15.21 -2.66
N GLY A 128 1.11 -14.35 -2.79
CA GLY A 128 0.95 -13.11 -2.03
C GLY A 128 0.54 -13.34 -0.58
N ALA A 129 -0.54 -14.07 -0.32
CA ALA A 129 -1.13 -14.16 1.02
C ALA A 129 -0.54 -15.29 1.88
N LEU A 130 -0.21 -16.43 1.28
CA LEU A 130 0.14 -17.65 2.02
C LEU A 130 1.39 -17.48 2.91
N PRO A 131 2.49 -16.84 2.48
CA PRO A 131 3.68 -16.69 3.33
C PRO A 131 3.40 -15.91 4.61
N LEU A 132 2.66 -14.79 4.52
CA LEU A 132 2.30 -13.99 5.69
C LEU A 132 1.25 -14.69 6.56
N LEU A 133 0.31 -15.43 5.95
CA LEU A 133 -0.68 -16.20 6.69
C LEU A 133 -0.02 -17.31 7.52
N LEU A 134 0.96 -18.01 6.96
CA LEU A 134 1.76 -18.99 7.69
C LEU A 134 2.53 -18.33 8.84
N LEU A 135 3.11 -17.15 8.60
CA LEU A 135 3.84 -16.42 9.63
C LEU A 135 2.92 -15.94 10.77
N LEU A 136 1.71 -15.48 10.44
CA LEU A 136 0.68 -15.16 11.43
C LEU A 136 0.28 -16.40 12.24
N ALA A 137 0.00 -17.52 11.58
CA ALA A 137 -0.38 -18.77 12.23
C ALA A 137 0.72 -19.29 13.18
N LEU A 138 1.99 -19.21 12.75
CA LEU A 138 3.15 -19.56 13.60
C LEU A 138 3.29 -18.60 14.79
N GLY A 139 3.06 -17.31 14.57
CA GLY A 139 3.08 -16.28 15.61
C GLY A 139 2.05 -16.52 16.71
N LEU A 140 0.83 -16.86 16.30
CA LEU A 140 -0.25 -17.24 17.20
C LEU A 140 0.08 -18.54 17.94
N LEU A 141 0.51 -19.59 17.23
CA LEU A 141 0.80 -20.89 17.84
C LEU A 141 1.93 -20.85 18.88
N LEU A 142 2.98 -20.06 18.62
CA LEU A 142 4.17 -20.06 19.47
C LEU A 142 4.08 -19.09 20.66
N LYS A 143 3.34 -17.99 20.50
CA LYS A 143 3.49 -16.83 21.39
C LYS A 143 2.19 -16.09 21.68
N ASP A 144 1.06 -16.56 21.15
CA ASP A 144 -0.27 -15.93 21.25
C ASP A 144 -0.23 -14.43 20.92
N ARG A 145 0.65 -14.04 19.98
CA ARG A 145 0.90 -12.65 19.62
C ARG A 145 0.78 -12.49 18.11
N GLU A 146 0.00 -11.48 17.72
CA GLU A 146 -0.10 -11.06 16.33
C GLU A 146 1.13 -10.21 15.99
N TYR A 147 2.07 -10.82 15.28
CA TYR A 147 3.28 -10.12 14.82
C TYR A 147 3.04 -9.34 13.53
N ILE A 148 1.97 -9.65 12.81
CA ILE A 148 1.66 -9.13 11.47
C ILE A 148 0.19 -8.76 11.43
N GLY A 149 -0.10 -7.58 10.88
CA GLY A 149 -1.47 -7.12 10.67
C GLY A 149 -2.15 -7.94 9.59
N PHE A 150 -3.36 -8.42 9.85
CA PHE A 150 -4.16 -9.15 8.86
C PHE A 150 -4.42 -8.32 7.59
N GLY A 151 -4.41 -6.98 7.71
CA GLY A 151 -4.48 -6.06 6.57
C GLY A 151 -3.34 -6.24 5.55
N ASP A 152 -2.10 -6.44 6.01
CA ASP A 152 -0.94 -6.61 5.13
C ASP A 152 -1.04 -7.89 4.30
N ILE A 153 -1.59 -8.96 4.90
CA ILE A 153 -1.84 -10.24 4.24
C ILE A 153 -2.81 -10.08 3.09
N LYS A 154 -3.94 -9.39 3.35
CA LYS A 154 -4.95 -9.11 2.33
C LYS A 154 -4.39 -8.22 1.22
N LEU A 155 -3.61 -7.19 1.58
CA LEU A 155 -2.96 -6.29 0.62
C LEU A 155 -2.02 -7.07 -0.31
N MET A 156 -1.11 -7.89 0.23
CA MET A 156 -0.21 -8.71 -0.58
C MET A 156 -0.95 -9.72 -1.46
N GLY A 157 -2.03 -10.31 -0.96
CA GLY A 157 -2.90 -11.18 -1.76
C GLY A 157 -3.54 -10.44 -2.95
N ALA A 158 -4.06 -9.24 -2.73
CA ALA A 158 -4.69 -8.43 -3.78
C ALA A 158 -3.67 -7.92 -4.82
N LEU A 159 -2.49 -7.47 -4.38
CA LEU A 159 -1.41 -7.09 -5.29
C LEU A 159 -0.87 -8.30 -6.07
N GLY A 160 -0.82 -9.47 -5.43
CA GLY A 160 -0.48 -10.74 -6.06
C GLY A 160 -1.49 -11.15 -7.13
N PHE A 161 -2.78 -10.91 -6.93
CA PHE A 161 -3.79 -11.12 -7.97
C PHE A 161 -3.57 -10.22 -9.19
N LEU A 162 -3.21 -8.95 -8.96
CA LEU A 162 -3.07 -7.99 -10.04
C LEU A 162 -1.81 -8.25 -10.90
N THR A 163 -0.70 -8.63 -10.25
CA THR A 163 0.62 -8.77 -10.90
C THR A 163 1.06 -10.21 -11.19
N GLY A 164 0.49 -11.19 -10.49
CA GLY A 164 0.86 -12.60 -10.60
C GLY A 164 2.05 -13.02 -9.73
N SER A 165 2.35 -14.32 -9.76
CA SER A 165 3.21 -14.96 -8.74
C SER A 165 4.69 -14.60 -8.81
N ALA A 166 5.26 -14.29 -9.98
CA ALA A 166 6.68 -13.93 -10.06
C ALA A 166 6.93 -12.50 -9.55
N SER A 167 6.07 -11.56 -9.93
CA SER A 167 6.20 -10.15 -9.58
C SER A 167 5.98 -9.91 -8.08
N ILE A 168 5.03 -10.62 -7.46
CA ILE A 168 4.76 -10.47 -6.01
C ILE A 168 5.95 -10.90 -5.15
N LEU A 169 6.73 -11.89 -5.59
CA LEU A 169 7.96 -12.29 -4.88
C LEU A 169 9.01 -11.17 -4.90
N ASN A 170 9.16 -10.47 -6.01
CA ASN A 170 10.06 -9.31 -6.08
C ASN A 170 9.58 -8.19 -5.15
N VAL A 171 8.27 -7.92 -5.13
CA VAL A 171 7.68 -6.95 -4.20
C VAL A 171 7.95 -7.34 -2.75
N TYR A 172 7.82 -8.62 -2.40
CA TYR A 172 8.17 -9.13 -1.08
C TYR A 172 9.63 -8.85 -0.70
N ILE A 173 10.57 -9.16 -1.59
CA ILE A 173 11.99 -8.99 -1.32
C ILE A 173 12.31 -7.51 -1.12
N ILE A 174 11.86 -6.64 -2.03
CA ILE A 174 12.15 -5.21 -1.98
C ILE A 174 11.48 -4.57 -0.75
N SER A 175 10.20 -4.88 -0.49
CA SER A 175 9.48 -4.34 0.68
C SER A 175 10.12 -4.79 2.00
N SER A 176 10.51 -6.06 2.12
CA SER A 176 11.19 -6.59 3.31
C SER A 176 12.57 -5.96 3.51
N PHE A 177 13.29 -5.70 2.43
CA PHE A 177 14.58 -5.03 2.50
C PHE A 177 14.44 -3.56 2.92
N LEU A 178 13.48 -2.84 2.35
CA LEU A 178 13.18 -1.44 2.72
C LEU A 178 12.75 -1.31 4.18
N SER A 179 11.81 -2.15 4.62
CA SER A 179 11.34 -2.14 6.00
C SER A 179 12.45 -2.54 6.97
N GLY A 180 13.28 -3.53 6.61
CA GLY A 180 14.46 -3.94 7.38
C GLY A 180 15.49 -2.83 7.55
N ILE A 181 15.82 -2.10 6.48
CA ILE A 181 16.73 -0.94 6.55
C ILE A 181 16.14 0.14 7.46
N PHE A 182 14.86 0.45 7.30
CA PHE A 182 14.20 1.45 8.12
C PHE A 182 14.19 1.04 9.60
N PHE A 183 13.93 -0.23 9.90
CA PHE A 183 14.00 -0.77 11.25
C PHE A 183 15.42 -0.68 11.83
N LEU A 184 16.46 -0.99 11.05
CA LEU A 184 17.84 -0.87 11.50
C LEU A 184 18.20 0.59 11.83
N ILE A 185 17.80 1.53 10.98
CA ILE A 185 18.01 2.97 11.23
C ILE A 185 17.27 3.39 12.50
N LEU A 186 16.01 2.97 12.66
CA LEU A 186 15.22 3.32 13.83
C LEU A 186 15.81 2.71 15.12
N ALA A 187 16.21 1.44 15.09
CA ALA A 187 16.87 0.77 16.20
C ALA A 187 18.19 1.46 16.56
N PHE A 188 19.00 1.83 15.57
CA PHE A 188 20.24 2.57 15.77
C PHE A 188 20.01 3.95 16.40
N LEU A 189 19.02 4.71 15.91
CA LEU A 189 18.62 6.00 16.48
C LEU A 189 18.07 5.86 17.90
N THR A 190 17.30 4.81 18.19
CA THR A 190 16.74 4.52 19.51
C THR A 190 17.85 4.20 20.52
N VAL A 191 18.86 3.42 20.09
CA VAL A 191 20.07 3.14 20.89
C VAL A 191 20.84 4.43 21.18
N ILE A 192 21.06 5.29 20.17
CA ILE A 192 21.77 6.56 20.33
C ILE A 192 21.00 7.53 21.23
N ARG A 193 19.69 7.67 21.02
CA ARG A 193 18.84 8.63 21.75
C ARG A 193 18.38 8.10 23.11
N LYS A 194 18.71 6.86 23.47
CA LYS A 194 18.30 6.20 24.73
C LYS A 194 16.78 6.24 24.97
N ILE A 195 16.02 6.26 23.88
CA ILE A 195 14.55 6.25 23.93
C ILE A 195 14.12 4.80 24.19
N ARG A 196 13.27 4.57 25.19
CA ARG A 196 12.95 3.21 25.66
C ARG A 196 11.75 2.57 24.96
N THR A 197 11.09 3.29 24.05
CA THR A 197 9.84 2.87 23.42
C THR A 197 10.05 2.72 21.92
N THR A 198 10.35 1.49 21.47
CA THR A 198 10.14 1.12 20.06
C THR A 198 8.63 1.00 19.83
N PRO A 199 8.05 1.63 18.80
CA PRO A 199 6.64 1.44 18.48
C PRO A 199 6.39 -0.05 18.21
N ALA A 200 5.36 -0.61 18.84
CA ALA A 200 5.05 -2.05 18.77
C ALA A 200 4.53 -2.48 17.40
N PHE A 201 3.94 -1.54 16.64
CA PHE A 201 3.42 -1.75 15.30
C PHE A 201 3.91 -0.63 14.38
N MET A 202 4.37 -1.01 13.18
CA MET A 202 4.92 -0.12 12.18
C MET A 202 4.06 -0.18 10.91
N PRO A 203 3.77 0.96 10.27
CA PRO A 203 3.04 0.96 9.01
C PRO A 203 3.91 0.33 7.92
N LEU A 204 3.49 -0.85 7.45
CA LEU A 204 4.21 -1.66 6.47
C LEU A 204 3.71 -1.41 5.04
N ALA A 205 2.47 -0.95 4.89
CA ALA A 205 1.85 -0.70 3.59
C ALA A 205 2.57 0.37 2.74
N PRO A 206 3.16 1.46 3.30
CA PRO A 206 3.99 2.38 2.53
C PRO A 206 5.16 1.69 1.83
N PHE A 207 5.85 0.75 2.50
CA PHE A 207 6.97 0.03 1.92
C PHE A 207 6.51 -0.97 0.85
N ILE A 208 5.38 -1.65 1.08
CA ILE A 208 4.76 -2.52 0.06
C ILE A 208 4.38 -1.69 -1.17
N SER A 209 3.72 -0.55 -0.99
CA SER A 209 3.27 0.29 -2.11
C SER A 209 4.44 0.79 -2.96
N LEU A 210 5.53 1.20 -2.32
CA LEU A 210 6.70 1.70 -3.01
C LEU A 210 7.40 0.56 -3.77
N ALA A 211 7.59 -0.59 -3.13
CA ALA A 211 8.12 -1.79 -3.78
C ALA A 211 7.25 -2.22 -4.96
N PHE A 212 5.92 -2.18 -4.80
CA PHE A 212 4.97 -2.50 -5.84
C PHE A 212 5.11 -1.58 -7.05
N THR A 213 5.04 -0.25 -6.83
CA THR A 213 5.15 0.73 -7.93
C THR A 213 6.50 0.63 -8.66
N ALA A 214 7.58 0.30 -7.96
CA ALA A 214 8.89 0.08 -8.56
C ALA A 214 8.95 -1.22 -9.38
N CYS A 215 8.37 -2.32 -8.89
CA CYS A 215 8.35 -3.59 -9.61
C CYS A 215 7.41 -3.56 -10.83
N THR A 216 6.26 -2.89 -10.75
CA THR A 216 5.29 -2.84 -11.86
C THR A 216 5.79 -2.04 -13.06
N GLN A 217 6.88 -1.27 -12.94
CA GLN A 217 7.55 -0.64 -14.08
C GLN A 217 8.21 -1.66 -15.03
N SER A 218 8.24 -2.96 -14.66
CA SER A 218 8.84 -4.04 -15.45
C SER A 218 7.84 -4.99 -16.13
N LEU A 219 6.54 -4.73 -16.00
CA LEU A 219 5.47 -5.40 -16.75
C LEU A 219 5.19 -4.63 -18.05
#